data_AF-A0A450TP59-F1
#
_entry.id   AF-A0A450TP59-F1
#
_cell.length_a   1.000
_cell.length_b   1.000
_cell.length_c   1.000
_cell.angle_alpha   90.00
_cell.angle_beta   90.00
_cell.angle_gamma   90.00
#
_symmetry.space_group_name_H-M   'P 1'
#
loop_
_entity.id
_entity.type
_entity.pdbx_description
1 polymer ?
#
loop_
_entity_poly.entity_id
_entity_poly.type
_entity_poly.pdbx_seq_one_letter_code
_entity_poly.pdbx_strand_id
1 'polypeptide(L)'
;MIERIVRHAREIAAFAHGAADAELMGLAEEIILDAGALQLPGRREEPPWPEVAVPGTLLAARLALREGLPQEAIELAQDMLSRHPLDLYIQRLVNDIHLALGLPGWTRADEDDLARRFCDYPFTRFETNPDGDIRVCCKSWLSVPIGNLTGGHPREIWNSEPAAYIRRSILDGRFTYCSRARCPKILNRVLPYRDELTEPFQRDLLETGSVVLGAGPRDIKLNHDYSCNLSCPSCRSAVITAGSEERARLDRAAESLLFPLLEEARVVEITGSGDPFASAHFKGILKRISRTEFPDLMIDLFTNGQLFTKKMWDHLELAGLCRRVVVSVDAVEPDTYHCLRRGGDWTRLMRNLDFIAELRRAGEFQRVVLVFVVQRENYRQIPDFIRLTRRFGFDEAFLQMIARWSQPVAEYEQNNVGLPDHPLHGDFLKVLRDPTLKDPVVNLGTMKTLYEEALE
;
A
#
# COMPACT_ATOMS: atom_id res chain seq x y z
N MET A 1 -15.11 25.91 -13.69
CA MET A 1 -14.66 24.56 -14.10
C MET A 1 -15.83 23.75 -14.66
N ILE A 2 -16.92 23.60 -13.92
CA ILE A 2 -18.20 23.05 -14.40
C ILE A 2 -18.68 23.76 -15.68
N GLU A 3 -18.63 25.10 -15.74
CA GLU A 3 -18.98 25.85 -16.97
C GLU A 3 -18.06 25.55 -18.16
N ARG A 4 -16.81 25.12 -17.89
CA ARG A 4 -15.81 24.77 -18.91
C ARG A 4 -16.01 23.34 -19.42
N ILE A 5 -16.43 22.44 -18.53
CA ILE A 5 -16.87 21.06 -18.84
C ILE A 5 -18.18 21.09 -19.63
N VAL A 6 -19.15 21.91 -19.20
CA VAL A 6 -20.42 22.15 -19.91
C VAL A 6 -20.16 22.79 -21.28
N ARG A 7 -19.19 23.70 -21.40
CA ARG A 7 -18.80 24.28 -22.70
C ARG A 7 -18.16 23.25 -23.62
N HIS A 8 -17.24 22.41 -23.15
CA HIS A 8 -16.66 21.32 -23.96
C HIS A 8 -17.68 20.24 -24.31
N ALA A 9 -18.58 19.87 -23.41
CA ALA A 9 -19.70 18.98 -23.71
C ALA A 9 -20.64 19.58 -24.76
N ARG A 10 -20.88 20.90 -24.73
CA ARG A 10 -21.63 21.63 -25.77
C ARG A 10 -20.88 21.76 -27.09
N GLU A 11 -19.56 21.90 -27.07
CA GLU A 11 -18.72 21.93 -28.28
C GLU A 11 -18.62 20.55 -28.94
N ILE A 12 -18.56 19.48 -28.14
CA ILE A 12 -18.66 18.08 -28.61
C ILE A 12 -20.08 17.79 -29.14
N ALA A 13 -21.12 18.27 -28.44
CA ALA A 13 -22.49 18.19 -28.93
C ALA A 13 -22.71 19.01 -30.22
N ALA A 14 -22.06 20.17 -30.36
CA ALA A 14 -22.10 21.02 -31.55
C ALA A 14 -21.29 20.43 -32.72
N PHE A 15 -20.20 19.71 -32.45
CA PHE A 15 -19.49 18.90 -33.46
C PHE A 15 -20.35 17.71 -33.91
N ALA A 16 -21.17 17.19 -33.01
CA ALA A 16 -22.20 16.19 -33.30
C ALA A 16 -23.48 16.77 -33.94
N HIS A 17 -23.60 18.08 -34.18
CA HIS A 17 -24.78 18.69 -34.87
C HIS A 17 -24.91 18.30 -36.37
N GLY A 18 -24.15 17.32 -36.85
CA GLY A 18 -24.43 16.62 -38.11
C GLY A 18 -25.34 15.40 -37.97
N ALA A 19 -25.55 14.86 -36.76
CA ALA A 19 -26.43 13.73 -36.51
C ALA A 19 -27.11 13.93 -35.14
N ALA A 20 -28.43 14.11 -35.17
CA ALA A 20 -29.25 14.19 -33.97
C ALA A 20 -29.20 12.85 -33.23
N ASP A 21 -28.39 12.77 -32.17
CA ASP A 21 -28.29 11.54 -31.39
C ASP A 21 -28.67 11.77 -29.93
N ALA A 22 -29.91 11.37 -29.60
CA ALA A 22 -30.46 11.39 -28.25
C ALA A 22 -29.69 10.46 -27.29
N GLU A 23 -28.92 9.50 -27.81
CA GLU A 23 -28.11 8.56 -27.03
C GLU A 23 -26.92 9.23 -26.35
N LEU A 24 -26.30 10.21 -27.00
CA LEU A 24 -25.11 10.92 -26.49
C LEU A 24 -25.48 11.86 -25.32
N MET A 25 -26.67 12.45 -25.38
CA MET A 25 -27.26 13.23 -24.28
C MET A 25 -27.68 12.32 -23.11
N GLY A 26 -28.28 11.16 -23.42
CA GLY A 26 -28.61 10.16 -22.41
C GLY A 26 -27.38 9.61 -21.69
N LEU A 27 -26.26 9.43 -22.38
CA LEU A 27 -25.00 8.97 -21.80
C LEU A 27 -24.30 10.04 -20.94
N ALA A 28 -24.36 11.32 -21.34
CA ALA A 28 -23.88 12.40 -20.48
C ALA A 28 -24.70 12.51 -19.18
N GLU A 29 -26.02 12.34 -19.27
CA GLU A 29 -26.90 12.26 -18.10
C GLU A 29 -26.65 10.98 -17.28
N GLU A 30 -26.37 9.85 -17.91
CA GLU A 30 -26.05 8.57 -17.24
C GLU A 30 -24.68 8.61 -16.57
N ILE A 31 -23.71 9.35 -17.08
CA ILE A 31 -22.41 9.58 -16.41
C ILE A 31 -22.54 10.56 -15.25
N ILE A 32 -23.39 11.58 -15.40
CA ILE A 32 -23.76 12.48 -14.30
C ILE A 32 -24.56 11.71 -13.24
N LEU A 33 -25.42 10.77 -13.66
CA LEU A 33 -26.21 9.89 -12.80
C LEU A 33 -25.39 8.75 -12.24
N ASP A 34 -24.36 8.18 -12.87
CA ASP A 34 -23.48 7.16 -12.27
C ASP A 34 -22.47 7.80 -11.31
N ALA A 35 -22.00 9.00 -11.64
CA ALA A 35 -21.28 9.86 -10.69
C ALA A 35 -22.21 10.36 -9.56
N GLY A 36 -23.53 10.40 -9.79
CA GLY A 36 -24.56 10.84 -8.88
C GLY A 36 -25.36 9.74 -8.17
N ALA A 37 -25.33 8.47 -8.60
CA ALA A 37 -26.19 7.37 -8.14
C ALA A 37 -25.58 6.65 -6.93
N LEU A 38 -24.42 7.12 -6.48
CA LEU A 38 -24.00 6.98 -5.09
C LEU A 38 -24.77 7.91 -4.13
N GLN A 39 -25.59 8.84 -4.63
CA GLN A 39 -26.52 9.63 -3.82
C GLN A 39 -27.83 8.86 -3.59
N LEU A 40 -27.92 8.24 -2.42
CA LEU A 40 -29.21 7.99 -1.78
C LEU A 40 -29.87 9.35 -1.43
N PRO A 41 -31.22 9.42 -1.41
CA PRO A 41 -31.93 10.68 -1.20
C PRO A 41 -31.68 11.21 0.22
N GLY A 42 -30.91 12.29 0.30
CA GLY A 42 -30.60 13.00 1.54
C GLY A 42 -29.34 13.83 1.39
N ARG A 43 -29.48 15.03 0.80
CA ARG A 43 -28.40 16.02 0.65
C ARG A 43 -27.58 16.18 1.93
N ARG A 44 -26.28 15.85 1.86
CA ARG A 44 -25.17 16.71 2.27
C ARG A 44 -24.03 16.49 1.27
N GLU A 45 -23.41 17.60 0.87
CA GLU A 45 -22.38 17.68 -0.17
C GLU A 45 -21.27 16.67 0.09
N GLU A 46 -21.10 15.69 -0.80
CA GLU A 46 -19.95 14.80 -0.78
C GLU A 46 -18.65 15.61 -1.05
N PRO A 47 -17.53 15.27 -0.40
CA PRO A 47 -16.28 16.00 -0.55
C PRO A 47 -15.76 15.84 -1.98
N PRO A 48 -14.98 16.81 -2.48
CA PRO A 48 -14.48 16.78 -3.84
C PRO A 48 -13.65 15.52 -4.05
N TRP A 49 -14.09 14.69 -4.98
CA TRP A 49 -13.27 13.64 -5.57
C TRP A 49 -11.91 14.26 -5.94
N PRO A 50 -10.77 13.57 -5.68
CA PRO A 50 -9.47 14.05 -6.15
C PRO A 50 -9.59 14.36 -7.64
N GLU A 51 -9.15 15.55 -8.05
CA GLU A 51 -9.32 16.08 -9.40
C GLU A 51 -9.13 14.98 -10.46
N VAL A 52 -10.25 14.53 -11.04
CA VAL A 52 -10.24 13.59 -12.15
C VAL A 52 -9.62 14.32 -13.33
N ALA A 53 -8.30 14.21 -13.47
CA ALA A 53 -7.67 14.41 -14.74
C ALA A 53 -8.15 13.29 -15.65
N VAL A 54 -8.75 13.67 -16.78
CA VAL A 54 -8.92 12.95 -18.06
C VAL A 54 -10.39 12.79 -18.49
N PRO A 55 -11.00 13.81 -19.12
CA PRO A 55 -12.40 13.75 -19.56
C PRO A 55 -12.63 12.99 -20.88
N GLY A 56 -11.69 13.01 -21.83
CA GLY A 56 -11.93 12.53 -23.20
C GLY A 56 -11.73 11.03 -23.40
N THR A 57 -10.54 10.53 -23.08
CA THR A 57 -10.17 9.12 -23.31
C THR A 57 -10.99 8.15 -22.46
N LEU A 58 -11.32 8.53 -21.22
CA LEU A 58 -12.11 7.72 -20.31
C LEU A 58 -13.54 7.56 -20.79
N LEU A 59 -14.12 8.67 -21.26
CA LEU A 59 -15.44 8.71 -21.85
C LEU A 59 -15.49 7.87 -23.13
N ALA A 60 -14.46 7.99 -23.98
CA ALA A 60 -14.33 7.18 -25.19
C ALA A 60 -14.23 5.69 -24.87
N ALA A 61 -13.46 5.30 -23.85
CA ALA A 61 -13.37 3.90 -23.41
C ALA A 61 -14.71 3.37 -22.89
N ARG A 62 -15.45 4.16 -22.08
CA ARG A 62 -16.78 3.78 -21.57
C ARG A 62 -17.80 3.65 -22.71
N LEU A 63 -17.76 4.58 -23.67
CA LEU A 63 -18.59 4.55 -24.88
C LEU A 63 -18.31 3.31 -25.72
N ALA A 64 -17.05 3.04 -26.03
CA ALA A 64 -16.65 1.85 -26.78
C ALA A 64 -17.16 0.57 -26.11
N LEU A 65 -17.04 0.45 -24.79
CA LEU A 65 -17.58 -0.70 -24.06
C LEU A 65 -19.12 -0.81 -24.22
N ARG A 66 -19.84 0.31 -24.10
CA ARG A 66 -21.31 0.33 -24.23
C ARG A 66 -21.77 -0.05 -25.65
N GLU A 67 -21.02 0.34 -26.68
CA GLU A 67 -21.27 -0.02 -28.08
C GLU A 67 -20.87 -1.47 -28.42
N GLY A 68 -20.46 -2.28 -27.44
CA GLY A 68 -20.03 -3.65 -27.68
C GLY A 68 -18.66 -3.76 -28.36
N LEU A 69 -17.82 -2.74 -28.19
CA LEU A 69 -16.43 -2.65 -28.69
C LEU A 69 -15.43 -2.73 -27.52
N PRO A 70 -15.37 -3.86 -26.79
CA PRO A 70 -14.54 -3.96 -25.59
C PRO A 70 -13.03 -3.99 -25.88
N GLN A 71 -12.63 -4.35 -27.11
CA GLN A 71 -11.22 -4.37 -27.51
C GLN A 71 -10.67 -2.94 -27.67
N GLU A 72 -11.43 -2.06 -28.30
CA GLU A 72 -11.12 -0.65 -28.43
C GLU A 72 -11.18 0.05 -27.06
N ALA A 73 -12.15 -0.33 -26.23
CA ALA A 73 -12.28 0.19 -24.88
C ALA A 73 -11.04 -0.12 -24.03
N ILE A 74 -10.49 -1.34 -24.12
CA ILE A 74 -9.34 -1.72 -23.30
C ILE A 74 -8.06 -0.99 -23.73
N GLU A 75 -7.83 -0.78 -25.02
CA GLU A 75 -6.68 -0.02 -25.53
C GLU A 75 -6.66 1.42 -24.99
N LEU A 76 -7.85 2.04 -24.92
CA LEU A 76 -8.01 3.39 -24.38
C LEU A 76 -7.86 3.43 -22.84
N ALA A 77 -8.43 2.45 -22.13
CA ALA A 77 -8.44 2.43 -20.68
C ALA A 77 -7.09 1.99 -20.06
N GLN A 78 -6.32 1.15 -20.74
CA GLN A 78 -5.04 0.63 -20.24
C GLN A 78 -3.98 1.71 -20.06
N ASP A 79 -3.81 2.61 -21.04
CA ASP A 79 -2.89 3.74 -20.93
C ASP A 79 -3.26 4.62 -19.72
N MET A 80 -4.56 4.89 -19.54
CA MET A 80 -5.04 5.65 -18.40
C MET A 80 -4.77 4.98 -17.06
N LEU A 81 -5.06 3.67 -16.94
CA LEU A 81 -4.78 2.92 -15.72
C LEU A 81 -3.27 2.89 -15.41
N SER A 82 -2.41 2.85 -16.43
CA SER A 82 -0.96 2.88 -16.25
C SER A 82 -0.46 4.21 -15.65
N ARG A 83 -1.12 5.33 -16.00
CA ARG A 83 -0.79 6.70 -15.54
C ARG A 83 -1.47 7.05 -14.22
N HIS A 84 -2.69 6.55 -14.01
CA HIS A 84 -3.51 6.80 -12.82
C HIS A 84 -3.88 5.49 -12.11
N PRO A 85 -2.88 4.72 -11.66
CA PRO A 85 -3.07 3.38 -11.12
C PRO A 85 -3.97 3.29 -9.88
N LEU A 86 -4.14 4.41 -9.16
CA LEU A 86 -4.89 4.48 -7.91
C LEU A 86 -6.33 5.00 -8.11
N ASP A 87 -6.70 5.36 -9.33
CA ASP A 87 -8.05 5.83 -9.62
C ASP A 87 -9.04 4.66 -9.62
N LEU A 88 -10.02 4.72 -8.73
CA LEU A 88 -10.99 3.63 -8.54
C LEU A 88 -12.03 3.57 -9.65
N TYR A 89 -12.31 4.68 -10.32
CA TYR A 89 -13.23 4.69 -11.46
C TYR A 89 -12.57 4.00 -12.66
N ILE A 90 -11.32 4.35 -12.96
CA ILE A 90 -10.56 3.70 -14.05
C ILE A 90 -10.43 2.20 -13.77
N GLN A 91 -10.14 1.81 -12.52
CA GLN A 91 -10.10 0.40 -12.14
C GLN A 91 -11.44 -0.32 -12.38
N ARG A 92 -12.58 0.29 -12.04
CA ARG A 92 -13.91 -0.28 -12.29
C ARG A 92 -14.21 -0.40 -13.77
N LEU A 93 -13.90 0.61 -14.56
CA LEU A 93 -14.08 0.54 -16.02
C LEU A 93 -13.26 -0.59 -16.63
N VAL A 94 -11.98 -0.71 -16.27
CA VAL A 94 -11.12 -1.80 -16.77
C VAL A 94 -11.67 -3.17 -16.37
N ASN A 95 -12.22 -3.31 -15.16
CA ASN A 95 -12.90 -4.53 -14.75
C ASN A 95 -14.13 -4.85 -15.61
N ASP A 96 -14.99 -3.85 -15.86
CA ASP A 96 -16.18 -4.05 -16.70
C ASP A 96 -15.78 -4.48 -18.12
N ILE A 97 -14.72 -3.89 -18.67
CA ILE A 97 -14.16 -4.26 -19.98
C ILE A 97 -13.61 -5.69 -19.94
N HIS A 98 -12.86 -6.07 -18.90
CA HIS A 98 -12.36 -7.44 -18.73
C HIS A 98 -13.50 -8.46 -18.72
N LEU A 99 -14.55 -8.21 -17.95
CA LEU A 99 -15.71 -9.10 -17.89
C LEU A 99 -16.39 -9.22 -19.27
N ALA A 100 -16.51 -8.12 -20.03
CA ALA A 100 -17.05 -8.14 -21.39
C ALA A 100 -16.17 -8.93 -22.38
N LEU A 101 -14.86 -8.96 -22.17
CA LEU A 101 -13.90 -9.77 -22.94
C LEU A 101 -13.81 -11.24 -22.46
N GLY A 102 -14.54 -11.62 -21.40
CA GLY A 102 -14.39 -12.94 -20.77
C GLY A 102 -13.06 -13.13 -20.04
N LEU A 103 -12.37 -12.04 -19.71
CA LEU A 103 -11.13 -12.04 -18.93
C LEU A 103 -11.42 -12.05 -17.42
N PRO A 104 -10.45 -12.46 -16.58
CA PRO A 104 -10.59 -12.40 -15.14
C PRO A 104 -10.90 -10.97 -14.64
N GLY A 105 -11.88 -10.89 -13.75
CA GLY A 105 -12.34 -9.67 -13.09
C GLY A 105 -13.16 -10.01 -11.85
N TRP A 106 -13.54 -9.01 -11.04
CA TRP A 106 -14.46 -9.19 -9.92
C TRP A 106 -15.90 -9.01 -10.39
N THR A 107 -16.73 -9.99 -10.05
CA THR A 107 -18.13 -10.13 -10.49
C THR A 107 -19.12 -9.51 -9.51
N ARG A 108 -20.41 -9.55 -9.85
CA ARG A 108 -21.46 -9.16 -8.89
C ARG A 108 -21.46 -10.05 -7.64
N ALA A 109 -21.20 -11.34 -7.78
CA ALA A 109 -21.12 -12.25 -6.65
C ALA A 109 -19.95 -11.91 -5.71
N ASP A 110 -18.84 -11.40 -6.25
CA ASP A 110 -17.71 -10.91 -5.45
C ASP A 110 -18.08 -9.66 -4.65
N GLU A 111 -18.83 -8.73 -5.24
CA GLU A 111 -19.34 -7.54 -4.53
C GLU A 111 -20.37 -7.91 -3.45
N ASP A 112 -21.27 -8.86 -3.73
CA ASP A 112 -22.24 -9.35 -2.75
C ASP A 112 -21.54 -10.10 -1.59
N ASP A 113 -20.45 -10.82 -1.86
CA ASP A 113 -19.61 -11.40 -0.80
C ASP A 113 -18.91 -10.32 0.02
N LEU A 114 -18.25 -9.36 -0.64
CA LEU A 114 -17.54 -8.26 0.01
C LEU A 114 -18.46 -7.42 0.91
N ALA A 115 -19.71 -7.19 0.49
CA ALA A 115 -20.70 -6.46 1.26
C ALA A 115 -20.99 -7.09 2.64
N ARG A 116 -20.79 -8.41 2.78
CA ARG A 116 -20.96 -9.14 4.05
C ARG A 116 -19.70 -9.17 4.92
N ARG A 117 -18.59 -8.59 4.44
CA ARG A 117 -17.30 -8.57 5.14
C ARG A 117 -17.07 -7.27 5.89
N PHE A 118 -16.06 -7.27 6.75
CA PHE A 118 -15.67 -6.13 7.55
C PHE A 118 -14.15 -5.88 7.51
N CYS A 119 -13.75 -4.61 7.45
CA CYS A 119 -12.35 -4.19 7.53
C CYS A 119 -12.18 -3.14 8.63
N ASP A 120 -11.32 -3.43 9.60
CA ASP A 120 -11.05 -2.56 10.74
C ASP A 120 -9.99 -1.47 10.47
N TYR A 121 -9.30 -1.52 9.34
CA TYR A 121 -8.20 -0.60 9.06
C TYR A 121 -8.63 0.88 9.14
N PRO A 122 -9.74 1.32 8.52
CA PRO A 122 -10.18 2.71 8.63
C PRO A 122 -10.49 3.21 10.04
N PHE A 123 -10.64 2.30 11.01
CA PHE A 123 -11.01 2.58 12.39
C PHE A 123 -9.83 2.45 13.35
N THR A 124 -8.71 1.90 12.91
CA THR A 124 -7.57 1.57 13.78
C THR A 124 -6.24 2.09 13.27
N ARG A 125 -6.13 2.40 11.97
CA ARG A 125 -4.86 2.71 11.32
C ARG A 125 -4.73 4.15 10.89
N PHE A 126 -3.52 4.67 11.01
CA PHE A 126 -3.12 5.99 10.53
C PHE A 126 -1.78 5.90 9.82
N GLU A 127 -1.74 6.25 8.54
CA GLU A 127 -0.54 6.15 7.70
C GLU A 127 -0.19 7.50 7.10
N THR A 128 1.03 7.94 7.36
CA THR A 128 1.59 9.20 6.83
C THR A 128 2.45 8.87 5.63
N ASN A 129 2.32 9.66 4.56
CA ASN A 129 2.96 9.39 3.29
C ASN A 129 3.92 10.51 2.89
N PRO A 130 4.87 10.26 1.97
CA PRO A 130 5.87 11.25 1.58
C PRO A 130 5.36 12.47 0.82
N ASP A 131 4.16 12.39 0.24
CA ASP A 131 3.45 13.55 -0.30
C ASP A 131 2.86 14.45 0.80
N GLY A 132 3.04 14.06 2.07
CA GLY A 132 2.47 14.71 3.24
C GLY A 132 1.07 14.21 3.57
N ASP A 133 0.43 13.44 2.68
CA ASP A 133 -0.94 13.00 2.88
C ASP A 133 -1.05 11.93 3.96
N ILE A 134 -2.14 12.01 4.70
CA ILE A 134 -2.49 11.08 5.75
C ILE A 134 -3.66 10.23 5.26
N ARG A 135 -3.58 8.92 5.46
CA ARG A 135 -4.60 7.94 5.06
C ARG A 135 -4.88 6.96 6.20
N VAL A 136 -6.05 6.34 6.18
CA VAL A 136 -6.44 5.30 7.16
C VAL A 136 -6.21 3.87 6.65
N CYS A 137 -5.55 3.76 5.50
CA CYS A 137 -5.15 2.51 4.85
C CYS A 137 -3.98 2.82 3.91
N CYS A 138 -3.34 1.79 3.35
CA CYS A 138 -2.20 1.94 2.45
C CYS A 138 -2.57 2.83 1.25
N LYS A 139 -1.67 3.76 0.91
CA LYS A 139 -1.80 4.65 -0.26
C LYS A 139 -2.05 3.90 -1.56
N SER A 140 -1.53 2.69 -1.69
CA SER A 140 -1.72 1.86 -2.89
C SER A 140 -3.14 1.28 -3.02
N TRP A 141 -3.94 1.29 -1.96
CA TRP A 141 -5.25 0.64 -1.89
C TRP A 141 -6.41 1.60 -1.58
N LEU A 142 -6.09 2.76 -1.00
CA LEU A 142 -7.00 3.84 -0.63
C LEU A 142 -6.42 5.16 -1.16
N SER A 143 -7.01 5.72 -2.21
CA SER A 143 -6.50 6.93 -2.85
C SER A 143 -6.81 8.21 -2.04
N VAL A 144 -7.95 8.23 -1.34
CA VAL A 144 -8.47 9.41 -0.65
C VAL A 144 -7.71 9.70 0.65
N PRO A 145 -7.05 10.86 0.78
CA PRO A 145 -6.44 11.30 2.02
C PRO A 145 -7.50 11.81 3.01
N ILE A 146 -7.22 11.65 4.30
CA ILE A 146 -8.05 12.17 5.40
C ILE A 146 -7.49 13.46 6.02
N GLY A 147 -6.31 13.89 5.57
CA GLY A 147 -5.61 15.08 6.03
C GLY A 147 -4.19 15.13 5.48
N ASN A 148 -3.41 16.08 5.99
CA ASN A 148 -2.01 16.26 5.60
C ASN A 148 -1.15 16.55 6.84
N LEU A 149 0.13 16.16 6.82
CA LEU A 149 1.09 16.34 7.91
C LEU A 149 1.27 17.77 8.37
N THR A 150 1.04 18.75 7.49
CA THR A 150 1.09 20.18 7.85
C THR A 150 -0.28 20.77 8.19
N GLY A 151 -1.33 19.96 8.24
CA GLY A 151 -2.69 20.40 8.50
C GLY A 151 -3.16 20.11 9.91
N GLY A 152 -4.02 20.99 10.43
CA GLY A 152 -5.01 20.73 11.49
C GLY A 152 -4.53 20.15 12.82
N HIS A 153 -5.48 19.93 13.72
CA HIS A 153 -5.25 19.20 14.96
C HIS A 153 -5.35 17.67 14.72
N PRO A 154 -4.50 16.82 15.33
CA PRO A 154 -4.47 15.37 15.06
C PRO A 154 -5.84 14.67 15.17
N ARG A 155 -6.65 15.01 16.18
CA ARG A 155 -8.03 14.47 16.33
C ARG A 155 -9.00 14.92 15.24
N GLU A 156 -8.83 16.12 14.71
CA GLU A 156 -9.67 16.64 13.61
C GLU A 156 -9.35 15.91 12.32
N ILE A 157 -8.07 15.60 12.07
CA ILE A 157 -7.67 14.78 10.92
C ILE A 157 -8.20 13.34 11.08
N TRP A 158 -8.02 12.74 12.26
CA TRP A 158 -8.48 11.38 12.53
C TRP A 158 -9.99 11.21 12.36
N ASN A 159 -10.77 12.25 12.66
CA ASN A 159 -12.22 12.28 12.53
C ASN A 159 -12.70 13.25 11.45
N SER A 160 -11.89 13.46 10.42
CA SER A 160 -12.24 14.34 9.32
C SER A 160 -13.42 13.78 8.53
N GLU A 161 -14.06 14.66 7.74
CA GLU A 161 -15.17 14.25 6.88
C GLU A 161 -14.79 13.09 5.94
N PRO A 162 -13.64 13.13 5.22
CA PRO A 162 -13.20 12.00 4.41
C PRO A 162 -13.03 10.70 5.23
N ALA A 163 -12.49 10.77 6.44
CA ALA A 163 -12.37 9.60 7.32
C ALA A 163 -13.75 9.01 7.66
N ALA A 164 -14.73 9.87 7.95
CA ALA A 164 -16.09 9.46 8.24
C ALA A 164 -16.77 8.78 7.05
N TYR A 165 -16.58 9.28 5.81
CA TYR A 165 -17.10 8.63 4.61
C TYR A 165 -16.46 7.27 4.33
N ILE A 166 -15.13 7.16 4.50
CA ILE A 166 -14.43 5.89 4.33
C ILE A 166 -14.97 4.86 5.32
N ARG A 167 -15.07 5.22 6.60
CA ARG A 167 -15.63 4.36 7.65
C ARG A 167 -17.08 3.97 7.35
N ARG A 168 -17.93 4.93 6.94
CA ARG A 168 -19.31 4.66 6.53
C ARG A 168 -19.38 3.62 5.41
N SER A 169 -18.51 3.76 4.39
CA SER A 169 -18.46 2.83 3.26
C SER A 169 -18.06 1.40 3.66
N ILE A 170 -17.31 1.23 4.76
CA ILE A 170 -17.06 -0.11 5.31
C ILE A 170 -18.30 -0.61 6.03
N LEU A 171 -18.95 0.21 6.85
CA LEU A 171 -20.12 -0.18 7.66
C LEU A 171 -21.33 -0.55 6.81
N ASP A 172 -21.54 0.12 5.68
CA ASP A 172 -22.63 -0.19 4.75
C ASP A 172 -22.27 -1.27 3.70
N GLY A 173 -21.03 -1.74 3.70
CA GLY A 173 -20.58 -2.85 2.85
C GLY A 173 -20.22 -2.44 1.43
N ARG A 174 -20.23 -1.15 1.09
CA ARG A 174 -19.89 -0.69 -0.27
C ARG A 174 -18.39 -0.71 -0.53
N PHE A 175 -17.56 -0.54 0.51
CA PHE A 175 -16.11 -0.39 0.39
C PHE A 175 -15.73 0.66 -0.66
N THR A 176 -16.50 1.74 -0.81
CA THR A 176 -16.48 2.66 -1.97
C THR A 176 -15.07 3.12 -2.33
N TYR A 177 -14.24 3.38 -1.33
CA TYR A 177 -12.89 3.93 -1.47
C TYR A 177 -11.78 2.86 -1.52
N CYS A 178 -12.12 1.57 -1.49
CA CYS A 178 -11.14 0.49 -1.49
C CYS A 178 -10.91 -0.06 -2.90
N SER A 179 -9.64 -0.17 -3.30
CA SER A 179 -9.25 -0.82 -4.55
C SER A 179 -9.48 -2.33 -4.49
N ARG A 180 -10.35 -2.84 -5.39
CA ARG A 180 -10.53 -4.29 -5.61
C ARG A 180 -9.30 -4.89 -6.27
N ALA A 181 -8.68 -4.15 -7.18
CA ALA A 181 -7.54 -4.62 -7.96
C ALA A 181 -6.21 -4.66 -7.18
N ARG A 182 -6.12 -4.04 -6.00
CA ARG A 182 -4.84 -3.87 -5.29
C ARG A 182 -4.87 -4.25 -3.82
N CYS A 183 -6.02 -4.20 -3.16
CA CYS A 183 -6.10 -4.52 -1.74
C CYS A 183 -5.91 -6.04 -1.53
N PRO A 184 -4.82 -6.49 -0.87
CA PRO A 184 -4.56 -7.92 -0.70
C PRO A 184 -5.60 -8.59 0.18
N LYS A 185 -6.27 -7.85 1.07
CA LYS A 185 -7.35 -8.39 1.90
C LYS A 185 -8.60 -8.74 1.09
N ILE A 186 -8.89 -7.94 0.06
CA ILE A 186 -10.02 -8.16 -0.86
C ILE A 186 -9.65 -9.26 -1.86
N LEU A 187 -8.52 -9.12 -2.55
CA LEU A 187 -8.06 -10.08 -3.56
C LEU A 187 -7.96 -11.51 -3.02
N ASN A 188 -7.42 -11.66 -1.81
CA ASN A 188 -7.24 -12.99 -1.20
C ASN A 188 -8.45 -13.46 -0.40
N ARG A 189 -9.56 -12.70 -0.36
CA ARG A 189 -10.80 -13.00 0.40
C ARG A 189 -10.54 -13.33 1.88
N VAL A 190 -9.65 -12.57 2.53
CA VAL A 190 -9.25 -12.79 3.94
C VAL A 190 -9.89 -11.81 4.93
N LEU A 191 -10.84 -10.99 4.47
CA LEU A 191 -11.63 -10.16 5.39
C LEU A 191 -12.63 -11.06 6.16
N PRO A 192 -12.79 -10.89 7.48
CA PRO A 192 -13.78 -11.65 8.24
C PRO A 192 -15.21 -11.28 7.80
N TYR A 193 -16.13 -12.23 7.94
CA TYR A 193 -17.55 -11.92 7.84
C TYR A 193 -18.02 -11.15 9.07
N ARG A 194 -19.02 -10.28 8.89
CA ARG A 194 -19.54 -9.39 9.93
C ARG A 194 -20.16 -10.14 11.11
N ASP A 195 -20.84 -11.25 10.83
CA ASP A 195 -21.48 -12.13 11.80
C ASP A 195 -20.49 -13.02 12.56
N GLU A 196 -19.24 -13.11 12.10
CA GLU A 196 -18.15 -13.85 12.74
C GLU A 196 -17.29 -12.98 13.67
N LEU A 197 -17.57 -11.67 13.79
CA LEU A 197 -16.74 -10.76 14.57
C LEU A 197 -16.90 -10.99 16.09
N THR A 198 -15.80 -11.34 16.74
CA THR A 198 -15.76 -11.57 18.19
C THR A 198 -15.21 -10.39 18.99
N GLU A 199 -14.49 -9.46 18.35
CA GLU A 199 -13.84 -8.33 19.05
C GLU A 199 -14.89 -7.26 19.44
N PRO A 200 -14.97 -6.85 20.72
CA PRO A 200 -16.03 -5.96 21.20
C PRO A 200 -16.09 -4.60 20.51
N PHE A 201 -14.96 -3.98 20.19
CA PHE A 201 -14.92 -2.70 19.50
C PHE A 201 -15.43 -2.80 18.06
N GLN A 202 -15.12 -3.88 17.34
CA GLN A 202 -15.64 -4.12 16.00
C GLN A 202 -17.16 -4.34 16.01
N ARG A 203 -17.69 -5.08 16.99
CA ARG A 203 -19.15 -5.25 17.14
C ARG A 203 -19.84 -3.93 17.47
N ASP A 204 -19.30 -3.15 18.40
CA ASP A 204 -19.84 -1.83 18.76
C ASP A 204 -19.89 -0.89 17.55
N LEU A 205 -18.87 -0.91 16.68
CA LEU A 205 -18.87 -0.14 15.43
C LEU A 205 -20.02 -0.54 14.50
N LEU A 206 -20.31 -1.84 14.36
CA LEU A 206 -21.41 -2.34 13.53
C LEU A 206 -22.78 -2.02 14.14
N GLU A 207 -22.92 -2.13 15.46
CA GLU A 207 -24.18 -1.87 16.18
C GLU A 207 -24.52 -0.37 16.19
N THR A 208 -23.54 0.48 16.47
CA THR A 208 -23.76 1.94 16.59
C THR A 208 -23.67 2.67 15.26
N GLY A 209 -22.99 2.09 14.26
CA GLY A 209 -22.68 2.75 13.01
C GLY A 209 -21.77 3.97 13.17
N SER A 210 -20.92 3.96 14.21
CA SER A 210 -20.03 5.07 14.57
C SER A 210 -18.96 5.31 13.51
N VAL A 211 -18.86 6.55 13.04
CA VAL A 211 -17.85 7.01 12.07
C VAL A 211 -16.90 8.06 12.65
N VAL A 212 -17.25 8.62 13.81
CA VAL A 212 -16.41 9.50 14.62
C VAL A 212 -15.99 8.72 15.86
N LEU A 213 -14.70 8.68 16.13
CA LEU A 213 -14.12 7.85 17.18
C LEU A 213 -13.59 8.72 18.32
N GLY A 214 -13.93 8.34 19.55
CA GLY A 214 -13.40 9.00 20.75
C GLY A 214 -11.93 8.69 21.00
N ALA A 215 -11.51 7.45 20.71
CA ALA A 215 -10.12 7.01 20.81
C ALA A 215 -9.34 7.32 19.52
N GLY A 216 -8.04 7.58 19.69
CA GLY A 216 -7.07 7.70 18.60
C GLY A 216 -6.80 6.38 17.85
N PRO A 217 -6.00 6.44 16.77
CA PRO A 217 -5.60 5.24 16.03
C PRO A 217 -4.73 4.32 16.90
N ARG A 218 -4.96 3.01 16.80
CA ARG A 218 -4.19 1.98 17.51
C ARG A 218 -2.85 1.68 16.82
N ASP A 219 -2.83 1.72 15.50
CA ASP A 219 -1.66 1.41 14.67
C ASP A 219 -1.27 2.64 13.83
N ILE A 220 -0.06 3.15 14.02
CA ILE A 220 0.46 4.30 13.27
C ILE A 220 1.61 3.87 12.38
N LYS A 221 1.57 4.23 11.10
CA LYS A 221 2.63 3.97 10.12
C LYS A 221 3.28 5.27 9.68
N LEU A 222 4.58 5.39 9.91
CA LEU A 222 5.35 6.57 9.58
C LEU A 222 6.15 6.33 8.31
N ASN A 223 5.57 6.70 7.16
CA ASN A 223 6.19 6.52 5.84
C ASN A 223 6.53 7.86 5.17
N HIS A 224 6.54 8.98 5.88
CA HIS A 224 6.61 10.30 5.26
C HIS A 224 8.00 10.87 4.96
N ASP A 225 9.07 10.23 5.43
CA ASP A 225 10.45 10.61 5.10
C ASP A 225 11.10 9.53 4.23
N TYR A 226 11.55 9.91 3.04
CA TYR A 226 12.23 9.01 2.11
C TYR A 226 13.71 8.79 2.44
N SER A 227 14.28 9.46 3.45
CA SER A 227 15.72 9.39 3.75
C SER A 227 16.21 7.94 3.93
N CYS A 228 17.20 7.53 3.13
CA CYS A 228 17.80 6.20 3.15
C CYS A 228 19.24 6.24 2.66
N ASN A 229 20.12 5.46 3.27
CA ASN A 229 21.55 5.37 2.95
C ASN A 229 21.89 4.47 1.77
N LEU A 230 20.89 3.91 1.07
CA LEU A 230 21.04 3.04 -0.11
C LEU A 230 20.34 3.64 -1.33
N SER A 231 20.72 3.18 -2.52
CA SER A 231 20.10 3.53 -3.80
C SER A 231 19.64 2.29 -4.57
N CYS A 232 18.91 1.41 -3.90
CA CYS A 232 18.40 0.16 -4.48
C CYS A 232 17.58 0.44 -5.76
N PRO A 233 17.91 -0.15 -6.93
CA PRO A 233 17.31 0.23 -8.22
C PRO A 233 15.80 0.05 -8.30
N SER A 234 15.26 -1.00 -7.67
CA SER A 234 13.82 -1.25 -7.60
C SER A 234 13.05 -0.23 -6.75
N CYS A 235 13.75 0.54 -5.91
CA CYS A 235 13.17 1.48 -4.96
C CYS A 235 13.39 2.94 -5.38
N ARG A 236 14.62 3.30 -5.77
CA ARG A 236 15.03 4.70 -6.06
C ARG A 236 16.28 4.78 -6.93
N SER A 237 16.47 5.93 -7.57
CA SER A 237 17.63 6.19 -8.44
C SER A 237 18.88 6.69 -7.69
N ALA A 238 18.73 7.27 -6.50
CA ALA A 238 19.83 7.84 -5.72
C ALA A 238 19.62 7.69 -4.21
N VAL A 239 20.68 7.89 -3.45
CA VAL A 239 20.60 8.07 -1.99
C VAL A 239 19.79 9.34 -1.70
N ILE A 240 18.86 9.25 -0.76
CA ILE A 240 17.98 10.37 -0.39
C ILE A 240 18.28 10.74 1.05
N THR A 241 18.44 12.03 1.31
CA THR A 241 18.57 12.60 2.65
C THR A 241 17.78 13.89 2.70
N ALA A 242 16.88 14.01 3.66
CA ALA A 242 16.11 15.24 3.87
C ALA A 242 17.05 16.42 4.16
N GLY A 243 16.81 17.53 3.46
CA GLY A 243 17.51 18.80 3.71
C GLY A 243 17.15 19.38 5.09
N SER A 244 17.88 20.41 5.54
CA SER A 244 17.62 21.05 6.84
C SER A 244 16.20 21.61 6.97
N GLU A 245 15.68 22.25 5.92
CA GLU A 245 14.34 22.83 5.91
C GLU A 245 13.24 21.76 5.91
N GLU A 246 13.39 20.74 5.06
CA GLU A 246 12.49 19.59 5.01
C GLU A 246 12.47 18.86 6.35
N ARG A 247 13.64 18.57 6.92
CA ARG A 247 13.75 17.98 8.25
C ARG A 247 13.06 18.83 9.30
N ALA A 248 13.29 20.15 9.32
CA ALA A 248 12.63 21.03 10.30
C ALA A 248 11.11 21.04 10.13
N ARG A 249 10.60 20.91 8.89
CA ARG A 249 9.16 20.76 8.62
C ARG A 249 8.62 19.44 9.18
N LEU A 250 9.33 18.34 8.95
CA LEU A 250 8.96 17.02 9.45
C LEU A 250 9.00 16.97 10.99
N ASP A 251 10.07 17.50 11.59
CA ASP A 251 10.22 17.58 13.06
C ASP A 251 9.07 18.38 13.68
N ARG A 252 8.65 19.51 13.08
CA ARG A 252 7.46 20.26 13.52
C ARG A 252 6.18 19.43 13.43
N ALA A 253 5.99 18.67 12.34
CA ALA A 253 4.83 17.80 12.19
C ALA A 253 4.82 16.65 13.22
N ALA A 254 6.00 16.13 13.59
CA ALA A 254 6.09 15.15 14.66
C ALA A 254 5.63 15.73 16.00
N GLU A 255 6.09 16.93 16.34
CA GLU A 255 5.68 17.64 17.57
C GLU A 255 4.18 17.96 17.61
N SER A 256 3.63 18.54 16.56
CA SER A 256 2.24 19.02 16.58
C SER A 256 1.19 17.95 16.32
N LEU A 257 1.56 16.85 15.65
CA LEU A 257 0.60 15.88 15.13
C LEU A 257 0.93 14.44 15.52
N LEU A 258 2.18 13.98 15.34
CA LEU A 258 2.50 12.55 15.54
C LEU A 258 2.59 12.16 17.01
N PHE A 259 3.33 12.88 17.85
CA PHE A 259 3.45 12.52 19.26
C PHE A 259 2.10 12.50 20.00
N PRO A 260 1.18 13.48 19.81
CA PRO A 260 -0.16 13.40 20.39
C PRO A 260 -0.94 12.15 19.96
N LEU A 261 -0.78 11.68 18.72
CA LEU A 261 -1.43 10.44 18.26
C LEU A 261 -0.77 9.19 18.84
N LEU A 262 0.56 9.23 19.04
CA LEU A 262 1.33 8.11 19.58
C LEU A 262 1.04 7.85 21.06
N GLU A 263 0.57 8.85 21.82
CA GLU A 263 0.14 8.67 23.22
C GLU A 263 -1.00 7.66 23.39
N GLU A 264 -1.90 7.57 22.41
CA GLU A 264 -3.04 6.64 22.42
C GLU A 264 -2.77 5.35 21.60
N ALA A 265 -1.67 5.32 20.84
CA ALA A 265 -1.35 4.21 19.96
C ALA A 265 -0.77 3.00 20.72
N ARG A 266 -0.91 1.82 20.11
CA ARG A 266 -0.31 0.57 20.58
C ARG A 266 0.93 0.20 19.79
N VAL A 267 0.96 0.60 18.52
CA VAL A 267 2.05 0.25 17.60
C VAL A 267 2.40 1.45 16.75
N VAL A 268 3.69 1.69 16.59
CA VAL A 268 4.24 2.55 15.53
C VAL A 268 5.17 1.75 14.62
N GLU A 269 4.92 1.83 13.31
CA GLU A 269 5.77 1.23 12.28
C GLU A 269 6.66 2.30 11.64
N ILE A 270 7.98 2.09 11.66
CA ILE A 270 8.98 3.02 11.12
C ILE A 270 10.09 2.22 10.40
N THR A 271 10.29 2.31 9.09
CA THR A 271 9.48 2.99 8.07
C THR A 271 9.48 2.15 6.79
N GLY A 272 8.40 2.21 6.00
CA GLY A 272 8.29 1.51 4.72
C GLY A 272 8.88 2.27 3.52
N SER A 273 9.21 3.56 3.64
CA SER A 273 9.64 4.42 2.51
C SER A 273 11.11 4.86 2.58
N GLY A 274 11.68 4.94 3.77
CA GLY A 274 13.08 5.29 4.04
C GLY A 274 13.83 4.18 4.76
N ASP A 275 14.83 4.56 5.56
CA ASP A 275 15.40 3.70 6.60
C ASP A 275 15.41 4.44 7.96
N PRO A 276 14.92 3.81 9.04
CA PRO A 276 14.73 4.45 10.35
C PRO A 276 16.04 4.96 10.96
N PHE A 277 17.18 4.34 10.62
CA PHE A 277 18.48 4.71 11.17
C PHE A 277 19.26 5.67 10.25
N ALA A 278 18.90 5.73 8.96
CA ALA A 278 19.42 6.72 8.04
C ALA A 278 18.75 8.09 8.26
N SER A 279 17.43 8.11 8.37
CA SER A 279 16.64 9.33 8.59
C SER A 279 16.98 9.98 9.93
N ALA A 280 17.43 11.24 9.89
CA ALA A 280 17.66 12.00 11.10
C ALA A 280 16.34 12.37 11.81
N HIS A 281 15.26 12.52 11.05
CA HIS A 281 13.91 12.76 11.56
C HIS A 281 13.39 11.53 12.33
N PHE A 282 13.40 10.34 11.71
CA PHE A 282 12.95 9.12 12.37
C PHE A 282 13.83 8.71 13.55
N LYS A 283 15.15 8.95 13.49
CA LYS A 283 16.01 8.81 14.68
C LYS A 283 15.55 9.71 15.83
N GLY A 284 15.15 10.94 15.54
CA GLY A 284 14.60 11.87 16.53
C GLY A 284 13.32 11.32 17.18
N ILE A 285 12.39 10.81 16.37
CA ILE A 285 11.17 10.16 16.86
C ILE A 285 11.50 8.93 17.72
N LEU A 286 12.34 8.02 17.22
CA LEU A 286 12.75 6.81 17.93
C LEU A 286 13.42 7.15 19.26
N LYS A 287 14.24 8.20 19.30
CA LYS A 287 14.95 8.62 20.53
C LYS A 287 14.00 9.16 21.60
N ARG A 288 12.86 9.73 21.21
CA ARG A 288 11.84 10.25 22.14
C ARG A 288 10.93 9.16 22.68
N ILE A 289 10.64 8.13 21.88
CA ILE A 289 9.79 7.02 22.32
C ILE A 289 10.47 6.31 23.51
N SER A 290 9.81 6.36 24.67
CA SER A 290 10.26 5.74 25.91
C SER A 290 9.07 5.14 26.66
N ARG A 291 9.31 4.17 27.55
CA ARG A 291 8.26 3.59 28.39
C ARG A 291 7.63 4.59 29.37
N THR A 292 8.33 5.69 29.67
CA THR A 292 7.81 6.72 30.57
C THR A 292 6.80 7.62 29.87
N GLU A 293 7.10 8.03 28.62
CA GLU A 293 6.23 8.92 27.84
C GLU A 293 5.14 8.13 27.08
N PHE A 294 5.47 6.93 26.58
CA PHE A 294 4.58 6.08 25.78
C PHE A 294 4.56 4.64 26.34
N PRO A 295 3.91 4.40 27.50
CA PRO A 295 4.00 3.12 28.22
C PRO A 295 3.51 1.92 27.42
N ASP A 296 2.45 2.09 26.65
CA ASP A 296 1.79 1.01 25.89
C ASP A 296 2.26 0.88 24.44
N LEU A 297 3.09 1.82 23.96
CA LEU A 297 3.52 1.86 22.57
C LEU A 297 4.64 0.84 22.31
N MET A 298 4.52 0.12 21.20
CA MET A 298 5.54 -0.77 20.68
C MET A 298 6.02 -0.33 19.30
N ILE A 299 7.29 -0.60 18.98
CA ILE A 299 7.89 -0.21 17.70
C ILE A 299 8.00 -1.44 16.78
N ASP A 300 7.54 -1.29 15.54
CA ASP A 300 7.83 -2.19 14.44
C ASP A 300 8.85 -1.52 13.50
N LEU A 301 10.07 -2.04 13.45
CA LEU A 301 11.16 -1.48 12.64
C LEU A 301 11.23 -2.13 11.27
N PHE A 302 11.31 -1.32 10.22
CA PHE A 302 11.53 -1.75 8.84
C PHE A 302 12.83 -1.11 8.35
N THR A 303 13.85 -1.92 8.06
CA THR A 303 15.20 -1.42 7.76
C THR A 303 15.86 -2.20 6.64
N ASN A 304 16.86 -1.58 5.99
CA ASN A 304 17.79 -2.28 5.11
C ASN A 304 18.93 -3.01 5.86
N GLY A 305 18.98 -2.87 7.19
CA GLY A 305 19.91 -3.57 8.08
C GLY A 305 21.33 -2.98 8.16
N GLN A 306 21.72 -2.03 7.29
CA GLN A 306 23.10 -1.52 7.25
C GLN A 306 23.50 -0.68 8.47
N LEU A 307 22.56 0.06 9.03
CA LEU A 307 22.77 0.97 10.15
C LEU A 307 22.24 0.42 11.48
N PHE A 308 21.67 -0.79 11.47
CA PHE A 308 21.26 -1.53 12.67
C PHE A 308 22.48 -2.11 13.39
N THR A 309 23.29 -1.22 13.96
CA THR A 309 24.49 -1.58 14.72
C THR A 309 24.20 -1.53 16.21
N LYS A 310 24.98 -2.26 17.02
CA LYS A 310 24.91 -2.16 18.49
C LYS A 310 25.01 -0.72 19.00
N LYS A 311 25.91 0.07 18.41
CA LYS A 311 26.07 1.50 18.76
C LYS A 311 24.78 2.30 18.51
N MET A 312 24.10 2.07 17.39
CA MET A 312 22.85 2.77 17.06
C MET A 312 21.72 2.31 17.98
N TRP A 313 21.61 1.01 18.20
CA TRP A 313 20.64 0.39 19.11
C TRP A 313 20.74 0.98 20.52
N ASP A 314 21.95 1.01 21.08
CA ASP A 314 22.22 1.56 22.41
C ASP A 314 21.97 3.08 22.45
N HIS A 315 22.37 3.81 21.41
CA HIS A 315 22.18 5.27 21.33
C HIS A 315 20.69 5.66 21.33
N LEU A 316 19.85 4.88 20.66
CA LEU A 316 18.41 5.10 20.57
C LEU A 316 17.64 4.45 21.73
N GLU A 317 18.30 3.72 22.63
CA GLU A 317 17.68 3.09 23.81
C GLU A 317 16.49 2.19 23.48
N LEU A 318 16.59 1.40 22.39
CA LEU A 318 15.47 0.65 21.84
C LEU A 318 15.13 -0.66 22.59
N ALA A 319 15.93 -1.03 23.59
CA ALA A 319 15.74 -2.24 24.39
C ALA A 319 14.36 -2.27 25.03
N GLY A 320 13.67 -3.39 24.86
CA GLY A 320 12.31 -3.57 25.35
C GLY A 320 11.24 -2.68 24.71
N LEU A 321 11.53 -1.85 23.70
CA LEU A 321 10.53 -1.01 23.00
C LEU A 321 10.03 -1.62 21.69
N CYS A 322 10.81 -2.52 21.11
CA CYS A 322 10.53 -3.04 19.77
C CYS A 322 9.75 -4.37 19.84
N ARG A 323 8.65 -4.45 19.10
CA ARG A 323 7.86 -5.68 18.96
C ARG A 323 8.36 -6.53 17.81
N ARG A 324 8.65 -5.90 16.67
CA ARG A 324 9.00 -6.60 15.42
C ARG A 324 10.12 -5.88 14.69
N VAL A 325 11.02 -6.64 14.08
CA VAL A 325 12.03 -6.13 13.15
C VAL A 325 11.87 -6.82 11.79
N VAL A 326 11.83 -6.02 10.75
CA VAL A 326 11.73 -6.44 9.36
C VAL A 326 12.96 -5.94 8.62
N VAL A 327 13.80 -6.86 8.14
CA VAL A 327 15.06 -6.54 7.47
C VAL A 327 14.98 -6.95 6.01
N SER A 328 15.11 -5.97 5.12
CA SER A 328 15.08 -6.20 3.69
C SER A 328 16.49 -6.51 3.18
N VAL A 329 16.70 -7.74 2.68
CA VAL A 329 18.02 -8.26 2.27
C VAL A 329 18.14 -8.37 0.75
N ASP A 330 17.16 -8.98 0.08
CA ASP A 330 17.06 -9.22 -1.38
C ASP A 330 18.20 -10.01 -2.05
N ALA A 331 19.13 -10.62 -1.30
CA ALA A 331 20.19 -11.48 -1.84
C ALA A 331 20.74 -12.43 -0.78
N VAL A 332 21.44 -13.49 -1.20
CA VAL A 332 22.19 -14.39 -0.30
C VAL A 332 23.69 -14.43 -0.61
N GLU A 333 24.11 -13.72 -1.66
CA GLU A 333 25.49 -13.65 -2.13
C GLU A 333 25.92 -12.19 -2.29
N PRO A 334 27.21 -11.87 -2.07
CA PRO A 334 27.72 -10.49 -2.15
C PRO A 334 27.46 -9.81 -3.49
N ASP A 335 27.70 -10.49 -4.61
CA ASP A 335 27.61 -9.88 -5.95
C ASP A 335 26.18 -9.45 -6.29
N THR A 336 25.21 -10.36 -6.06
CA THR A 336 23.78 -10.05 -6.20
C THR A 336 23.35 -8.96 -5.23
N TYR A 337 23.86 -8.98 -3.99
CA TYR A 337 23.58 -7.94 -3.00
C TYR A 337 24.06 -6.57 -3.49
N HIS A 338 25.29 -6.45 -3.98
CA HIS A 338 25.83 -5.17 -4.45
C HIS A 338 25.12 -4.65 -5.71
N CYS A 339 24.61 -5.55 -6.56
CA CYS A 339 23.77 -5.18 -7.69
C CYS A 339 22.43 -4.55 -7.24
N LEU A 340 21.75 -5.20 -6.29
CA LEU A 340 20.37 -4.87 -5.89
C LEU A 340 20.29 -3.83 -4.75
N ARG A 341 21.29 -3.78 -3.88
CA ARG A 341 21.36 -2.97 -2.66
C ARG A 341 22.54 -2.00 -2.73
N ARG A 342 22.56 -1.19 -3.79
CA ARG A 342 23.64 -0.22 -4.08
C ARG A 342 23.93 0.70 -2.89
N GLY A 343 25.20 0.79 -2.51
CA GLY A 343 25.68 1.50 -1.32
C GLY A 343 25.75 0.65 -0.05
N GLY A 344 25.27 -0.60 -0.10
CA GLY A 344 25.31 -1.53 1.03
C GLY A 344 26.61 -2.32 1.09
N ASP A 345 27.00 -2.70 2.31
CA ASP A 345 28.15 -3.56 2.59
C ASP A 345 27.65 -4.93 3.07
N TRP A 346 27.97 -5.99 2.33
CA TRP A 346 27.50 -7.35 2.63
C TRP A 346 28.02 -7.85 3.98
N THR A 347 29.30 -7.64 4.27
CA THR A 347 29.94 -8.06 5.52
C THR A 347 29.33 -7.35 6.73
N ARG A 348 29.00 -6.07 6.60
CA ARG A 348 28.28 -5.29 7.60
C ARG A 348 26.88 -5.82 7.81
N LEU A 349 26.15 -6.12 6.72
CA LEU A 349 24.82 -6.71 6.85
C LEU A 349 24.86 -8.01 7.63
N MET A 350 25.75 -8.95 7.27
CA MET A 350 25.85 -10.23 7.97
C MET A 350 26.17 -10.05 9.46
N ARG A 351 27.12 -9.16 9.81
CA ARG A 351 27.41 -8.82 11.21
C ARG A 351 26.21 -8.21 11.94
N ASN A 352 25.44 -7.36 11.28
CA ASN A 352 24.25 -6.76 11.87
C ASN A 352 23.11 -7.80 12.02
N LEU A 353 22.99 -8.75 11.09
CA LEU A 353 22.05 -9.87 11.24
C LEU A 353 22.46 -10.79 12.41
N ASP A 354 23.75 -11.06 12.61
CA ASP A 354 24.23 -11.81 13.79
C ASP A 354 23.83 -11.08 15.08
N PHE A 355 24.02 -9.75 15.13
CA PHE A 355 23.60 -8.94 16.28
C PHE A 355 22.08 -8.95 16.49
N ILE A 356 21.28 -8.84 15.43
CA ILE A 356 19.80 -8.94 15.52
C ILE A 356 19.39 -10.33 16.03
N ALA A 357 20.09 -11.39 15.62
CA ALA A 357 19.84 -12.75 16.13
C ALA A 357 20.20 -12.90 17.62
N GLU A 358 21.23 -12.22 18.11
CA GLU A 358 21.53 -12.13 19.54
C GLU A 358 20.39 -11.45 20.31
N LEU A 359 19.92 -10.29 19.83
CA LEU A 359 18.79 -9.57 20.44
C LEU A 359 17.50 -10.40 20.43
N ARG A 360 17.20 -11.09 19.32
CA ARG A 360 16.04 -11.98 19.20
C ARG A 360 16.10 -13.13 20.21
N ARG A 361 17.28 -13.74 20.41
CA ARG A 361 17.49 -14.79 21.42
C ARG A 361 17.41 -14.26 22.85
N ALA A 362 17.81 -13.00 23.08
CA ALA A 362 17.67 -12.32 24.37
C ALA A 362 16.21 -11.90 24.68
N GLY A 363 15.28 -12.01 23.72
CA GLY A 363 13.88 -11.66 23.90
C GLY A 363 13.56 -10.18 23.67
N GLU A 364 14.47 -9.43 23.04
CA GLU A 364 14.28 -7.99 22.76
C GLU A 364 13.22 -7.71 21.70
N PHE A 365 12.89 -8.69 20.87
CA PHE A 365 11.81 -8.63 19.89
C PHE A 365 10.97 -9.89 19.94
N GLN A 366 9.68 -9.76 19.66
CA GLN A 366 8.76 -10.90 19.52
C GLN A 366 8.94 -11.61 18.17
N ARG A 367 9.35 -10.88 17.13
CA ARG A 367 9.43 -11.41 15.76
C ARG A 367 10.48 -10.71 14.92
N VAL A 368 11.27 -11.49 14.18
CA VAL A 368 12.19 -11.01 13.13
C VAL A 368 11.81 -11.61 11.79
N VAL A 369 11.67 -10.76 10.78
CA VAL A 369 11.31 -11.12 9.41
C VAL A 369 12.43 -10.69 8.48
N LEU A 370 12.91 -11.59 7.63
CA LEU A 370 13.70 -11.19 6.47
C LEU A 370 12.79 -11.03 5.26
N VAL A 371 12.99 -9.95 4.50
CA VAL A 371 12.25 -9.66 3.27
C VAL A 371 13.14 -9.87 2.05
N PHE A 372 12.55 -10.49 1.04
CA PHE A 372 13.17 -10.76 -0.26
C PHE A 372 12.24 -10.35 -1.40
N VAL A 373 12.59 -9.25 -2.06
CA VAL A 373 11.95 -8.80 -3.30
C VAL A 373 12.50 -9.63 -4.45
N VAL A 374 11.69 -10.56 -4.95
CA VAL A 374 12.01 -11.46 -6.05
C VAL A 374 12.04 -10.67 -7.37
N GLN A 375 13.16 -10.78 -8.07
CA GLN A 375 13.42 -10.19 -9.37
C GLN A 375 14.45 -11.02 -10.15
N ARG A 376 14.68 -10.65 -11.41
CA ARG A 376 15.55 -11.36 -12.37
C ARG A 376 16.90 -11.78 -11.79
N GLU A 377 17.55 -10.89 -11.04
CA GLU A 377 18.91 -11.11 -10.53
C GLU A 377 18.97 -12.09 -9.36
N ASN A 378 17.87 -12.33 -8.64
CA ASN A 378 17.91 -13.06 -7.37
C ASN A 378 16.91 -14.22 -7.25
N TYR A 379 15.99 -14.43 -8.20
CA TYR A 379 14.96 -15.45 -8.03
C TYR A 379 15.52 -16.87 -7.78
N ARG A 380 16.68 -17.19 -8.36
CA ARG A 380 17.36 -18.48 -8.14
C ARG A 380 17.88 -18.67 -6.72
N GLN A 381 18.01 -17.60 -5.95
CA GLN A 381 18.48 -17.60 -4.56
C GLN A 381 17.36 -17.81 -3.53
N ILE A 382 16.09 -17.97 -3.96
CA ILE A 382 14.95 -18.17 -3.04
C ILE A 382 15.20 -19.32 -2.04
N PRO A 383 15.64 -20.54 -2.46
CA PRO A 383 15.90 -21.63 -1.51
C PRO A 383 17.00 -21.30 -0.49
N ASP A 384 18.07 -20.64 -0.93
CA ASP A 384 19.16 -20.22 -0.05
C ASP A 384 18.74 -19.10 0.90
N PHE A 385 17.81 -18.24 0.50
CA PHE A 385 17.29 -17.18 1.36
C PHE A 385 16.47 -17.76 2.53
N ILE A 386 15.71 -18.82 2.27
CA ILE A 386 14.99 -19.58 3.30
C ILE A 386 15.98 -20.24 4.26
N ARG A 387 17.05 -20.87 3.72
CA ARG A 387 18.14 -21.44 4.53
C ARG A 387 18.86 -20.37 5.37
N LEU A 388 19.10 -19.19 4.81
CA LEU A 388 19.71 -18.06 5.53
C LEU A 388 18.85 -17.60 6.70
N THR A 389 17.53 -17.49 6.48
CA THR A 389 16.56 -17.12 7.51
C THR A 389 16.59 -18.11 8.67
N ARG A 390 16.57 -19.42 8.36
CA ARG A 390 16.70 -20.50 9.34
C ARG A 390 18.03 -20.46 10.10
N ARG A 391 19.15 -20.21 9.39
CA ARG A 391 20.50 -20.15 9.98
C ARG A 391 20.59 -19.10 11.10
N PHE A 392 19.96 -17.93 10.92
CA PHE A 392 19.92 -16.90 11.96
C PHE A 392 18.87 -17.16 13.06
N GLY A 393 18.02 -18.17 12.91
CA GLY A 393 16.91 -18.44 13.83
C GLY A 393 15.82 -17.37 13.77
N PHE A 394 15.64 -16.73 12.61
CA PHE A 394 14.56 -15.75 12.41
C PHE A 394 13.22 -16.42 12.11
N ASP A 395 12.14 -15.69 12.37
CA ASP A 395 10.80 -16.24 12.46
C ASP A 395 10.07 -16.34 11.11
N GLU A 396 10.49 -15.54 10.11
CA GLU A 396 9.82 -15.49 8.81
C GLU A 396 10.76 -15.10 7.65
N ALA A 397 10.64 -15.84 6.56
CA ALA A 397 11.17 -15.52 5.23
C ALA A 397 10.02 -14.99 4.36
N PHE A 398 9.88 -13.67 4.27
CA PHE A 398 8.82 -13.02 3.50
C PHE A 398 9.26 -12.79 2.06
N LEU A 399 8.59 -13.47 1.14
CA LEU A 399 8.82 -13.38 -0.30
C LEU A 399 7.77 -12.46 -0.93
N GLN A 400 8.20 -11.52 -1.77
CA GLN A 400 7.30 -10.69 -2.55
C GLN A 400 7.87 -10.44 -3.93
N MET A 401 7.03 -10.46 -4.97
CA MET A 401 7.44 -10.01 -6.30
C MET A 401 7.81 -8.53 -6.29
N ILE A 402 8.75 -8.15 -7.14
CA ILE A 402 9.05 -6.75 -7.45
C ILE A 402 7.78 -6.01 -7.86
N ALA A 403 7.65 -4.75 -7.42
CA ALA A 403 6.60 -3.84 -7.82
C ALA A 403 7.21 -2.62 -8.51
N ARG A 404 6.46 -2.02 -9.44
CA ARG A 404 6.89 -0.83 -10.18
C ARG A 404 6.76 0.41 -9.28
N TRP A 405 7.83 0.76 -8.57
CA TRP A 405 7.89 1.96 -7.72
C TRP A 405 8.40 3.18 -8.50
N SER A 406 9.72 3.26 -8.72
CA SER A 406 10.38 4.36 -9.43
C SER A 406 10.91 3.96 -10.80
N GLN A 407 10.84 2.67 -11.13
CA GLN A 407 11.38 2.14 -12.38
C GLN A 407 10.48 2.48 -13.58
N PRO A 408 11.07 2.75 -14.75
CA PRO A 408 10.35 2.72 -16.03
C PRO A 408 9.66 1.37 -16.26
N VAL A 409 8.55 1.36 -17.01
CA VAL A 409 7.78 0.14 -17.30
C VAL A 409 8.65 -0.95 -17.92
N ALA A 410 9.44 -0.61 -18.94
CA ALA A 410 10.31 -1.57 -19.61
C ALA A 410 11.37 -2.19 -18.67
N GLU A 411 11.90 -1.43 -17.71
CA GLU A 411 12.86 -1.96 -16.73
C GLU A 411 12.18 -2.88 -15.71
N TYR A 412 10.98 -2.49 -15.26
CA TYR A 412 10.17 -3.33 -14.39
C TYR A 412 9.80 -4.66 -15.06
N GLU A 413 9.35 -4.64 -16.30
CA GLU A 413 9.01 -5.85 -17.06
C GLU A 413 10.23 -6.76 -17.25
N GLN A 414 11.40 -6.19 -17.56
CA GLN A 414 12.65 -6.94 -17.68
C GLN A 414 13.14 -7.59 -16.37
N ASN A 415 12.76 -7.03 -15.22
CA ASN A 415 13.17 -7.53 -13.91
C ASN A 415 12.10 -8.41 -13.26
N ASN A 416 10.85 -8.33 -13.70
CA ASN A 416 9.75 -9.10 -13.15
C ASN A 416 9.60 -10.46 -13.82
N VAL A 417 10.32 -11.45 -13.29
CA VAL A 417 10.24 -12.86 -13.73
C VAL A 417 8.87 -13.53 -13.49
N GLY A 418 7.99 -12.89 -12.72
CA GLY A 418 6.64 -13.37 -12.46
C GLY A 418 5.65 -13.07 -13.58
N LEU A 419 6.02 -12.27 -14.60
CA LEU A 419 5.17 -12.06 -15.77
C LEU A 419 5.16 -13.32 -16.66
N PRO A 420 4.00 -13.81 -17.11
CA PRO A 420 3.91 -15.04 -17.93
C PRO A 420 4.77 -14.99 -19.21
N ASP A 421 4.83 -13.83 -19.85
CA ASP A 421 5.59 -13.63 -21.10
C ASP A 421 7.09 -13.38 -20.86
N HIS A 422 7.56 -13.35 -19.61
CA HIS A 422 8.96 -13.11 -19.31
C HIS A 422 9.81 -14.32 -19.74
N PRO A 423 10.96 -14.14 -20.43
CA PRO A 423 11.76 -15.27 -20.93
C PRO A 423 12.25 -16.26 -19.86
N LEU A 424 12.38 -15.79 -18.61
CA LEU A 424 12.78 -16.61 -17.46
C LEU A 424 11.62 -17.13 -16.60
N HIS A 425 10.36 -16.89 -16.99
CA HIS A 425 9.20 -17.26 -16.19
C HIS A 425 9.15 -18.77 -15.91
N GLY A 426 9.34 -19.60 -16.94
CA GLY A 426 9.37 -21.06 -16.77
C GLY A 426 10.53 -21.55 -15.89
N ASP A 427 11.69 -20.89 -15.92
CA ASP A 427 12.80 -21.22 -15.00
C ASP A 427 12.49 -20.79 -13.56
N PHE A 428 11.81 -19.67 -13.40
CA PHE A 428 11.35 -19.20 -12.11
C PHE A 428 10.31 -20.14 -11.48
N LEU A 429 9.32 -20.64 -12.25
CA LEU A 429 8.37 -21.65 -11.76
C LEU A 429 9.08 -22.94 -11.32
N LYS A 430 10.16 -23.36 -12.01
CA LYS A 430 10.98 -24.51 -11.55
C LYS A 430 11.62 -24.26 -10.18
N VAL A 431 12.10 -23.03 -9.92
CA VAL A 431 12.63 -22.67 -8.59
C VAL A 431 11.52 -22.70 -7.53
N LEU A 432 10.31 -22.29 -7.88
CA LEU A 432 9.16 -22.35 -6.96
C LEU A 432 8.72 -23.77 -6.58
N ARG A 433 9.18 -24.80 -7.30
CA ARG A 433 8.96 -26.21 -6.93
C ARG A 433 9.95 -26.73 -5.87
N ASP A 434 10.93 -25.92 -5.47
CA ASP A 434 11.92 -26.34 -4.47
C ASP A 434 11.25 -26.69 -3.12
N PRO A 435 11.58 -27.84 -2.50
CA PRO A 435 10.97 -28.27 -1.25
C PRO A 435 11.11 -27.28 -0.08
N THR A 436 12.13 -26.41 -0.09
CA THR A 436 12.34 -25.39 0.95
C THR A 436 11.17 -24.42 1.07
N LEU A 437 10.38 -24.21 0.01
CA LEU A 437 9.20 -23.35 0.06
C LEU A 437 8.06 -23.89 0.94
N LYS A 438 8.10 -25.18 1.31
CA LYS A 438 7.16 -25.78 2.27
C LYS A 438 7.59 -25.58 3.73
N ASP A 439 8.75 -24.97 3.96
CA ASP A 439 9.23 -24.69 5.31
C ASP A 439 8.27 -23.72 6.03
N PRO A 440 7.87 -23.98 7.30
CA PRO A 440 6.95 -23.12 8.05
C PRO A 440 7.38 -21.65 8.23
N VAL A 441 8.65 -21.30 8.04
CA VAL A 441 9.08 -19.88 8.09
C VAL A 441 8.70 -19.12 6.83
N VAL A 442 8.34 -19.80 5.75
CA VAL A 442 8.05 -19.17 4.47
C VAL A 442 6.70 -18.47 4.52
N ASN A 443 6.72 -17.18 4.18
CA ASN A 443 5.52 -16.43 3.85
C ASN A 443 5.60 -16.00 2.39
N LEU A 444 4.72 -16.56 1.56
CA LEU A 444 4.71 -16.35 0.12
C LEU A 444 4.28 -14.94 -0.29
N GLY A 445 3.73 -14.10 0.60
CA GLY A 445 3.37 -12.71 0.25
C GLY A 445 2.58 -12.61 -1.06
N THR A 446 3.11 -11.86 -2.04
CA THR A 446 2.51 -11.70 -3.38
C THR A 446 2.84 -12.83 -4.36
N MET A 447 3.61 -13.84 -3.94
CA MET A 447 4.03 -15.00 -4.73
C MET A 447 3.02 -16.14 -4.74
N LYS A 448 1.95 -16.08 -3.93
CA LYS A 448 1.08 -17.23 -3.67
C LYS A 448 0.52 -17.84 -4.96
N THR A 449 -0.03 -17.03 -5.86
CA THR A 449 -0.60 -17.50 -7.13
C THR A 449 0.46 -18.12 -8.05
N LEU A 450 1.66 -17.54 -8.10
CA LEU A 450 2.79 -18.07 -8.89
C LEU A 450 3.30 -19.41 -8.31
N TYR A 451 3.24 -19.57 -6.99
CA TYR A 451 3.55 -20.83 -6.33
C TYR A 451 2.51 -21.90 -6.63
N GLU A 452 1.22 -21.54 -6.63
CA GLU A 452 0.14 -22.45 -7.01
C GLU A 452 0.27 -22.88 -8.49
N GLU A 453 0.52 -21.94 -9.40
CA GLU A 453 0.83 -22.20 -10.81
C GLU A 453 2.04 -23.12 -10.98
N ALA A 454 3.09 -22.92 -10.18
CA ALA A 454 4.25 -23.79 -10.21
C ALA A 454 3.95 -25.23 -9.77
N LEU A 455 2.88 -25.48 -9.00
CA LEU A 455 2.53 -26.83 -8.55
C LEU A 455 1.61 -27.59 -9.52
N GLU A 456 0.98 -26.88 -10.45
CA GLU A 456 0.28 -27.42 -11.61
C GLU A 456 1.28 -27.95 -12.66
#